data_AF-A0A7C5TU86-F1
#
_entry.id   AF-A0A7C5TU86-F1
#
_cell.length_a   1.000
_cell.length_b   1.000
_cell.length_c   1.000
_cell.angle_alpha   90.00
_cell.angle_beta   90.00
_cell.angle_gamma   90.00
#
_symmetry.space_group_name_H-M   'P 1'
#
loop_
_entity.id
_entity.type
_entity.pdbx_description
1 polymer ?
#
loop_
_entity_poly.entity_id
_entity_poly.type
_entity_poly.pdbx_seq_one_letter_code
_entity_poly.pdbx_strand_id
1 'polypeptide(L)'
;MSDGAAFRRLAALGLLLALVPLVFTGIVLPPFWIVSALAAGVALWRRWAMELSNAVMNGLAIVFVVVVLIAGGWRVGPLRPLGQLLVLLAAVRVLMVGNRRSFVAALIPTGLVWILAVASSTHVTLILYLAV
;
A
#
# COMPACT_ATOMS: atom_id res chain seq x y z
N MET A 1 3.57 27.32 -0.50
CA MET A 1 3.35 25.94 -1.02
C MET A 1 1.86 25.68 -0.93
N SER A 2 1.18 25.23 -1.99
CA SER A 2 -0.23 24.86 -1.87
C SER A 2 -0.35 23.68 -0.90
N ASP A 3 -1.21 23.79 0.11
CA ASP A 3 -1.32 22.80 1.20
C ASP A 3 -1.50 21.36 0.69
N GLY A 4 -2.19 21.18 -0.44
CA GLY A 4 -2.38 19.88 -1.10
C GLY A 4 -1.08 19.19 -1.54
N ALA A 5 -0.05 19.95 -1.95
CA ALA A 5 1.24 19.37 -2.34
C ALA A 5 2.04 18.86 -1.13
N ALA A 6 1.91 19.52 0.02
CA ALA A 6 2.55 19.08 1.27
C ALA A 6 1.90 17.78 1.79
N PHE A 7 0.56 17.71 1.81
CA PHE A 7 -0.15 16.50 2.23
C PHE A 7 0.17 15.29 1.35
N ARG A 8 0.29 15.47 0.03
CA ARG A 8 0.64 14.37 -0.88
C ARG A 8 2.07 13.86 -0.65
N ARG A 9 3.03 14.76 -0.41
CA ARG A 9 4.41 14.36 -0.05
C ARG A 9 4.45 13.56 1.25
N LEU A 10 3.70 14.00 2.27
CA LEU A 10 3.60 13.26 3.54
C LEU A 10 2.94 11.90 3.35
N ALA A 11 1.90 11.79 2.53
CA ALA A 11 1.25 10.51 2.23
C ALA A 11 2.20 9.56 1.47
N ALA A 12 2.97 10.09 0.51
CA ALA A 12 3.95 9.31 -0.24
C ALA A 12 5.11 8.84 0.64
N LEU A 13 5.63 9.72 1.51
CA LEU A 13 6.64 9.36 2.50
C LEU A 13 6.11 8.32 3.50
N GLY A 14 4.86 8.46 3.94
CA GLY A 14 4.20 7.48 4.80
C GLY A 14 4.08 6.11 4.13
N LEU A 15 3.75 6.06 2.84
CA LEU A 15 3.70 4.80 2.08
C LEU A 15 5.08 4.17 1.91
N LEU A 16 6.11 4.97 1.62
CA LEU A 16 7.49 4.48 1.54
C LEU A 16 7.95 3.91 2.89
N LEU A 17 7.62 4.58 4.00
CA LEU A 17 7.92 4.10 5.33
C LEU A 17 7.16 2.80 5.64
N ALA A 18 5.89 2.70 5.21
CA ALA A 18 5.09 1.50 5.36
C ALA A 18 5.63 0.31 4.56
N LEU A 19 6.33 0.55 3.44
CA LEU A 19 6.96 -0.50 2.64
C LEU A 19 8.22 -1.10 3.28
N VAL A 20 8.90 -0.39 4.19
CA VAL A 20 10.13 -0.87 4.83
C VAL A 20 9.91 -2.20 5.58
N PRO A 21 8.94 -2.32 6.51
CA PRO A 21 8.70 -3.59 7.19
C PRO A 21 8.17 -4.69 6.26
N LEU A 22 7.53 -4.35 5.14
CA LEU A 22 7.00 -5.36 4.19
C LEU A 22 8.10 -6.24 3.61
N VAL A 23 9.31 -5.71 3.40
CA VAL A 23 10.45 -6.45 2.84
C VAL A 23 10.80 -7.67 3.70
N PHE A 24 10.61 -7.57 5.01
CA PHE A 24 10.95 -8.62 5.98
C PHE A 24 9.86 -9.68 6.14
N THR A 25 8.65 -9.44 5.62
CA THR A 25 7.50 -10.32 5.88
C THR A 25 7.40 -11.51 4.92
N GLY A 26 7.88 -11.37 3.67
CA GLY A 26 7.65 -12.35 2.61
C GLY A 26 6.16 -12.63 2.29
N ILE A 27 5.24 -11.86 2.91
CA ILE A 27 3.77 -12.00 2.77
C ILE A 27 3.31 -11.36 1.47
N VAL A 28 3.89 -10.22 1.12
CA VAL A 28 3.59 -9.47 -0.10
C VAL A 28 4.70 -9.71 -1.10
N LEU A 29 4.35 -10.13 -2.31
CA LEU A 29 5.37 -10.44 -3.33
C LEU A 29 6.07 -9.16 -3.83
N PRO A 30 7.34 -9.27 -4.28
CA PRO A 30 8.12 -8.15 -4.80
C PRO A 30 7.43 -7.26 -5.85
N PRO A 31 6.61 -7.78 -6.79
CA PRO A 31 5.91 -6.94 -7.76
C PRO A 31 4.99 -5.89 -7.11
N PHE A 32 4.36 -6.21 -5.97
CA PHE A 32 3.45 -5.29 -5.28
C PHE A 32 4.21 -4.17 -4.55
N TRP A 33 5.44 -4.44 -4.10
CA TRP A 33 6.33 -3.40 -3.57
C TRP A 33 6.73 -2.41 -4.65
N ILE A 34 7.09 -2.92 -5.84
CA ILE A 34 7.49 -2.11 -6.98
C ILE A 34 6.36 -1.17 -7.41
N VAL A 35 5.13 -1.68 -7.52
CA VAL A 35 3.95 -0.87 -7.88
C VAL A 35 3.72 0.25 -6.86
N SER A 36 3.89 -0.04 -5.57
CA SER A 36 3.66 0.93 -4.50
C SER A 36 4.77 1.97 -4.39
N ALA A 37 6.02 1.56 -4.61
CA ALA A 37 7.17 2.46 -4.70
C ALA A 37 7.06 3.38 -5.92
N LEU A 38 6.62 2.86 -7.07
CA LEU A 38 6.32 3.65 -8.26
C LEU A 38 5.20 4.66 -7.98
N ALA A 39 4.10 4.24 -7.35
CA ALA A 39 3.02 5.14 -6.98
C ALA A 39 3.48 6.26 -6.04
N ALA A 40 4.29 5.93 -5.03
CA ALA A 40 4.89 6.93 -4.12
C ALA A 40 5.83 7.88 -4.87
N GLY A 41 6.69 7.37 -5.76
CA GLY A 41 7.59 8.16 -6.59
C GLY A 41 6.84 9.12 -7.52
N VAL A 42 5.78 8.63 -8.18
CA VAL A 42 4.89 9.47 -9.01
C VAL A 42 4.20 10.53 -8.16
N ALA A 43 3.72 10.20 -6.96
CA ALA A 43 3.09 11.15 -6.05
C ALA A 43 4.05 12.24 -5.55
N LEU A 44 5.34 11.91 -5.37
CA LEU A 44 6.39 12.86 -4.99
C LEU A 44 6.75 13.81 -6.14
N TRP A 45 6.80 13.30 -7.36
CA TRP A 45 7.25 14.06 -8.52
C TRP A 45 6.15 14.93 -9.13
N ARG A 46 4.89 14.48 -9.06
CA ARG A 46 3.77 15.13 -9.73
C ARG A 46 3.14 16.25 -8.87
N ARG A 47 2.97 17.44 -9.48
CA ARG A 47 2.39 18.62 -8.82
C ARG A 47 0.85 18.64 -8.74
N TRP A 48 0.17 17.78 -9.49
CA TRP A 48 -1.30 17.73 -9.59
C TRP A 48 -1.84 16.39 -9.07
N ALA A 49 -2.99 16.42 -8.39
CA ALA A 49 -3.67 15.21 -7.92
C ALA A 49 -4.39 14.51 -9.09
N MET A 50 -4.48 13.17 -9.05
CA MET A 50 -5.36 12.46 -9.99
C MET A 50 -6.79 12.44 -9.47
N GLU A 51 -7.68 13.10 -10.19
CA GLU A 51 -9.11 12.91 -10.04
C GLU A 51 -9.51 11.67 -10.85
N LEU A 52 -9.44 10.49 -10.24
CA LEU A 52 -10.00 9.29 -10.85
C LEU A 52 -11.52 9.31 -10.71
N SER A 53 -12.22 9.06 -11.81
CA SER A 53 -13.67 8.86 -11.76
C SER A 53 -14.02 7.59 -10.97
N ASN A 54 -15.23 7.55 -10.41
CA ASN A 54 -15.72 6.38 -9.67
C ASN A 54 -15.70 5.09 -10.51
N ALA A 55 -15.91 5.19 -11.82
CA ALA A 55 -15.84 4.04 -12.72
C ALA A 55 -14.42 3.45 -12.80
N VAL A 56 -13.39 4.31 -12.85
CA VAL A 56 -11.99 3.86 -12.87
C VAL A 56 -11.57 3.30 -11.52
N MET A 57 -12.02 3.90 -10.40
CA MET A 57 -11.78 3.33 -9.06
C MET A 57 -12.39 1.94 -8.90
N ASN A 58 -13.64 1.75 -9.35
CA ASN A 58 -14.30 0.45 -9.29
C ASN A 58 -13.62 -0.58 -10.19
N GLY A 59 -13.21 -0.17 -11.39
CA GLY A 59 -12.41 -1.01 -12.30
C GLY A 59 -11.07 -1.44 -11.68
N LEU A 60 -10.34 -0.51 -11.08
CA LEU A 60 -9.09 -0.81 -10.37
C LEU A 60 -9.30 -1.76 -9.20
N ALA A 61 -10.39 -1.58 -8.43
CA ALA A 61 -10.71 -2.49 -7.34
C ALA A 61 -10.93 -3.93 -7.83
N ILE A 62 -11.67 -4.12 -8.93
CA ILE A 62 -11.87 -5.43 -9.54
C ILE A 62 -10.54 -6.02 -10.01
N VAL A 63 -9.71 -5.24 -10.70
CA VAL A 63 -8.39 -5.68 -11.17
C VAL A 63 -7.51 -6.09 -9.99
N PHE A 64 -7.49 -5.32 -8.91
CA PHE A 64 -6.72 -5.66 -7.70
C PHE A 64 -7.18 -6.96 -7.08
N VAL A 65 -8.49 -7.18 -6.97
CA VAL A 65 -9.05 -8.46 -6.48
C VAL A 65 -8.61 -9.62 -7.36
N VAL A 66 -8.71 -9.49 -8.68
CA VAL A 66 -8.32 -10.55 -9.63
C VAL A 66 -6.81 -10.86 -9.55
N VAL A 67 -5.95 -9.83 -9.60
CA VAL A 67 -4.49 -9.99 -9.50
C VAL A 67 -4.10 -10.66 -8.18
N VAL A 68 -4.76 -10.29 -7.10
CA VAL A 68 -4.52 -10.84 -5.76
C VAL A 68 -4.99 -12.29 -5.66
N LEU A 69 -6.15 -12.63 -6.24
CA LEU A 69 -6.63 -14.02 -6.29
C LEU A 69 -5.68 -14.92 -7.09
N ILE A 70 -5.13 -14.41 -8.19
CA ILE A 70 -4.13 -15.11 -9.00
C ILE A 70 -2.81 -15.26 -8.22
N ALA A 71 -2.33 -14.18 -7.60
CA ALA A 71 -1.05 -14.16 -6.89
C ALA A 71 -1.07 -14.92 -5.54
N GLY A 72 -2.22 -14.95 -4.88
CA GLY A 72 -2.42 -15.59 -3.57
C GLY A 72 -2.85 -17.05 -3.64
N GLY A 73 -2.88 -17.65 -4.83
CA GLY A 73 -3.53 -18.93 -5.16
C GLY A 73 -3.63 -19.97 -4.04
N TRP A 74 -4.84 -20.53 -3.87
CA TRP A 74 -5.39 -21.62 -3.03
C TRP A 74 -4.65 -22.16 -1.77
N ARG A 75 -3.31 -22.10 -1.66
CA ARG A 75 -2.50 -22.75 -0.63
C ARG A 75 -1.80 -21.79 0.34
N VAL A 76 -2.02 -20.49 0.22
CA VAL A 76 -1.31 -19.49 1.04
C VAL A 76 -2.32 -18.70 1.86
N GLY A 77 -2.15 -18.71 3.19
CA GLY A 77 -3.18 -18.29 4.14
C GLY A 77 -3.86 -16.95 3.83
N PRO A 78 -5.13 -16.77 4.25
CA PRO A 78 -6.03 -15.68 3.82
C PRO A 78 -5.50 -14.25 4.09
N LEU A 79 -4.47 -14.13 4.93
CA LEU A 79 -3.82 -12.87 5.27
C LEU A 79 -2.89 -12.32 4.17
N ARG A 80 -2.30 -13.18 3.31
CA ARG A 80 -1.46 -12.74 2.18
C ARG A 80 -2.21 -11.90 1.15
N PRO A 81 -3.35 -12.36 0.60
CA PRO A 81 -4.08 -11.58 -0.39
C PRO A 81 -4.61 -10.25 0.17
N LEU A 82 -5.00 -10.23 1.45
CA LEU A 82 -5.42 -9.00 2.12
C LEU A 82 -4.28 -7.98 2.20
N GLY A 83 -3.06 -8.40 2.52
CA GLY A 83 -1.89 -7.51 2.53
C GLY A 83 -1.60 -6.91 1.15
N GLN A 84 -1.70 -7.71 0.09
CA GLN A 84 -1.51 -7.24 -1.28
C GLN A 84 -2.58 -6.22 -1.70
N LEU A 85 -3.85 -6.45 -1.36
CA LEU A 85 -4.94 -5.51 -1.62
C LEU A 85 -4.74 -4.20 -0.87
N LEU A 86 -4.36 -4.26 0.41
CA LEU A 86 -4.14 -3.07 1.23
C LEU A 86 -3.00 -2.20 0.68
N VAL A 87 -1.92 -2.83 0.22
CA VAL A 87 -0.77 -2.16 -0.40
C VAL A 87 -1.17 -1.44 -1.69
N LEU A 88 -1.91 -2.13 -2.56
CA LEU A 88 -2.42 -1.55 -3.81
C LEU A 88 -3.43 -0.42 -3.56
N LEU A 89 -4.32 -0.60 -2.59
CA LEU A 89 -5.27 0.43 -2.17
C LEU A 89 -4.55 1.67 -1.63
N ALA A 90 -3.52 1.48 -0.79
CA ALA A 90 -2.71 2.58 -0.27
C ALA A 90 -1.99 3.32 -1.41
N ALA A 91 -1.41 2.59 -2.37
CA ALA A 91 -0.76 3.16 -3.54
C ALA A 91 -1.71 4.06 -4.36
N VAL A 92 -2.93 3.60 -4.65
CA VAL A 92 -3.93 4.41 -5.37
C VAL A 92 -4.37 5.61 -4.54
N ARG A 93 -4.61 5.42 -3.25
CA ARG A 93 -5.09 6.51 -2.38
C ARG A 93 -4.06 7.63 -2.23
N VAL A 94 -2.77 7.31 -2.16
CA VAL A 94 -1.67 8.30 -2.13
C VAL A 94 -1.65 9.15 -3.40
N LEU A 95 -1.91 8.56 -4.57
CA LEU A 95 -1.97 9.27 -5.85
C LEU A 95 -3.17 10.23 -5.97
N MET A 96 -4.24 9.99 -5.21
CA MET A 96 -5.46 10.79 -5.21
C MET A 96 -5.44 11.91 -4.15
N VAL A 97 -4.36 12.07 -3.38
CA VAL A 97 -4.27 13.13 -2.36
C VAL A 97 -4.13 14.49 -3.02
N GLY A 98 -5.18 15.30 -2.88
CA GLY A 98 -5.22 16.70 -3.33
C GLY A 98 -5.64 17.69 -2.25
N ASN A 99 -6.23 17.22 -1.15
CA ASN A 99 -6.84 18.04 -0.11
C ASN A 99 -6.87 17.28 1.24
N ARG A 100 -7.14 17.99 2.35
CA ARG A 100 -7.05 17.40 3.71
C ARG A 100 -7.93 16.16 3.89
N ARG A 101 -9.12 16.13 3.27
CA ARG A 101 -10.06 15.00 3.36
C ARG A 101 -9.52 13.76 2.63
N SER A 102 -8.93 13.91 1.44
CA SER A 102 -8.30 12.79 0.73
C SER A 102 -7.03 12.29 1.42
N PHE A 103 -6.29 13.19 2.09
CA PHE A 103 -5.14 12.81 2.93
C PHE A 103 -5.54 11.89 4.08
N VAL A 104 -6.56 12.26 4.87
CA VAL A 104 -7.04 11.41 5.98
C VAL A 104 -7.55 10.06 5.46
N ALA A 105 -8.24 10.05 4.31
CA ALA A 105 -8.70 8.81 3.68
C ALA A 105 -7.56 7.93 3.16
N ALA A 106 -6.41 8.50 2.79
CA ALA A 106 -5.20 7.76 2.41
C ALA A 106 -4.40 7.27 3.61
N LEU A 107 -4.53 7.93 4.77
CA LEU A 107 -3.82 7.57 5.99
C LEU A 107 -4.32 6.23 6.57
N ILE A 108 -5.64 5.96 6.49
CA ILE A 108 -6.25 4.72 6.98
C ILE A 108 -5.62 3.48 6.33
N PRO A 109 -5.63 3.30 4.99
CA PRO A 109 -5.03 2.13 4.36
C PRO A 109 -3.51 2.10 4.55
N THR A 110 -2.83 3.25 4.54
CA THR A 110 -1.37 3.31 4.77
C THR A 110 -0.99 2.84 6.17
N GLY A 111 -1.75 3.24 7.19
CA GLY A 111 -1.59 2.78 8.57
C GLY A 111 -1.88 1.30 8.72
N LEU A 112 -2.92 0.78 8.05
CA LEU A 112 -3.22 -0.65 8.04
C LEU A 112 -2.11 -1.48 7.41
N VAL A 113 -1.52 -1.00 6.30
CA VAL A 113 -0.34 -1.64 5.67
C VAL A 113 0.83 -1.67 6.66
N TRP A 114 1.09 -0.56 7.36
CA TRP A 114 2.16 -0.49 8.35
C TRP A 114 1.94 -1.45 9.53
N ILE A 115 0.74 -1.46 10.12
CA ILE A 115 0.38 -2.37 11.23
C ILE A 115 0.54 -3.83 10.79
N LEU A 116 0.02 -4.19 9.62
CA LEU A 116 0.11 -5.54 9.08
C LEU A 116 1.58 -5.95 8.87
N ALA A 117 2.39 -5.04 8.35
CA ALA A 117 3.80 -5.28 8.13
C ALA A 117 4.58 -5.47 9.43
N VAL A 118 4.33 -4.64 10.45
CA VAL A 118 4.94 -4.76 11.77
C VAL A 118 4.51 -6.06 12.44
N ALA A 119 3.21 -6.35 12.49
CA ALA A 119 2.67 -7.56 13.10
C ALA A 119 3.13 -8.85 12.38
N SER A 120 3.32 -8.78 11.07
CA SER A 120 3.89 -9.91 10.34
C SER A 120 5.40 -10.05 10.57
N SER A 121 6.14 -8.95 10.72
CA SER A 121 7.57 -9.00 10.97
C SER A 121 7.87 -9.65 12.33
N THR A 122 7.05 -9.39 13.35
CA THR A 122 7.21 -10.02 14.67
C THR A 122 7.01 -11.52 14.60
N HIS A 123 6.09 -12.02 13.77
CA HIS A 123 5.93 -13.46 13.56
C HIS A 123 7.14 -14.11 12.87
N VAL A 124 7.72 -13.48 11.85
CA VAL A 124 8.92 -14.00 11.17
C VAL A 124 10.12 -14.01 12.12
N THR A 125 10.32 -12.92 12.88
CA THR A 125 11.40 -12.84 13.88
C THR A 125 11.21 -13.86 14.99
N LEU A 126 9.97 -14.11 15.44
CA LEU A 126 9.67 -15.14 16.45
C LEU A 126 9.98 -16.56 15.92
N ILE A 127 9.63 -16.85 14.66
CA ILE A 127 9.96 -18.14 14.02
C ILE A 127 11.48 -18.32 13.94
N LEU A 128 12.21 -17.28 13.51
CA LEU A 128 13.68 -17.31 13.46
C LEU A 128 14.29 -17.49 14.86
N TYR A 129 13.75 -16.81 15.87
CA TYR A 129 14.22 -16.92 17.24
C TYR A 129 13.98 -18.31 17.84
N LEU A 130 12.84 -18.94 17.53
CA LEU A 130 12.54 -20.31 17.99
C LEU A 130 13.26 -21.39 17.18
N ALA A 131 13.79 -21.06 16.01
CA ALA A 131 14.53 -21.98 15.14
C ALA A 131 16.05 -22.03 15.44
N VAL A 132 16.56 -21.08 16.23
CA VAL A 132 17.95 -21.02 16.74
C VAL A 132 18.00 -21.59 18.15
#